data_AF-A0A7G7W8I0-F1
#
_entry.id   AF-A0A7G7W8I0-F1
#
_cell.length_a   1.000
_cell.length_b   1.000
_cell.length_c   1.000
_cell.angle_alpha   90.00
_cell.angle_beta   90.00
_cell.angle_gamma   90.00
#
_symmetry.space_group_name_H-M   'P 1'
#
loop_
_entity.id
_entity.type
_entity.pdbx_description
1 polymer ?
#
loop_
_entity_poly.entity_id
_entity_poly.type
_entity_poly.pdbx_seq_one_letter_code
_entity_poly.pdbx_strand_id
1 'polypeptide(L)'
;MVSSAPTRGWAALHQLEVLAAWKRLSIGVLPAVLLYILVPAAWPPLLRLTAAWDVFALTTLLVTWSIILTADVGHIRRIATREDPGRVLSFGFVLAASSASLLAIVTLLASTRLPGHVVQLRPAVVGIGGVLAAWLLVHTLFTLRYAHLFYDTDNGRKEGGLEFPGDEKEPDYLDFAYYSFTIGMAAQTADVGVSGRTLRRLTLLHALLSFGFNTAIVALTVSSLAMLL
;
A
#
# COMPACT_ATOMS: atom_id res chain seq x y z
N MET A 1 4.36 -36.32 2.57
CA MET A 1 3.71 -36.06 1.26
C MET A 1 2.20 -36.15 1.44
N VAL A 2 1.54 -35.03 1.71
CA VAL A 2 0.08 -34.92 1.58
C VAL A 2 -0.12 -33.85 0.51
N SER A 3 -0.36 -34.31 -0.71
CA SER A 3 -0.77 -33.47 -1.83
C SER A 3 -2.26 -33.16 -1.64
N SER A 4 -2.59 -32.11 -0.89
CA SER A 4 -3.93 -31.55 -0.90
C SER A 4 -4.15 -30.83 -2.23
N ALA A 5 -5.12 -31.29 -3.02
CA ALA A 5 -5.54 -30.59 -4.22
C ALA A 5 -5.97 -29.16 -3.86
N PRO A 6 -5.55 -28.13 -4.62
CA PRO A 6 -5.90 -26.76 -4.31
C PRO A 6 -7.43 -26.61 -4.37
N THR A 7 -8.03 -26.16 -3.28
CA THR A 7 -9.47 -25.84 -3.27
C THR A 7 -9.73 -24.73 -4.31
N ARG A 8 -10.90 -24.72 -4.95
CA ARG A 8 -11.21 -23.79 -6.06
C ARG A 8 -10.89 -22.31 -5.79
N GLY A 9 -10.93 -21.87 -4.54
CA GLY A 9 -10.53 -20.51 -4.14
C GLY A 9 -9.02 -20.23 -4.32
N TRP A 10 -8.17 -21.20 -4.02
CA TRP A 10 -6.71 -21.08 -4.15
C TRP A 10 -6.27 -21.01 -5.61
N ALA A 11 -6.99 -21.70 -6.51
CA ALA A 11 -6.74 -21.63 -7.94
C ALA A 11 -7.03 -20.24 -8.54
N ALA A 12 -8.08 -19.55 -8.07
CA ALA A 12 -8.40 -18.20 -8.52
C ALA A 12 -7.40 -17.16 -7.98
N LEU A 13 -6.95 -17.32 -6.74
CA LEU A 13 -5.90 -16.47 -6.15
C LEU A 13 -4.57 -16.63 -6.89
N HIS A 14 -4.17 -17.86 -7.20
CA HIS A 14 -2.99 -18.11 -8.05
C HIS A 14 -3.09 -17.49 -9.46
N GLN A 15 -4.28 -17.35 -10.03
CA GLN A 15 -4.44 -16.65 -11.31
C GLN A 15 -4.24 -15.14 -11.18
N LEU A 16 -4.71 -14.53 -10.08
CA LEU A 16 -4.47 -13.11 -9.78
C LEU A 16 -2.99 -12.83 -9.53
N GLU A 17 -2.29 -13.78 -8.91
CA GLU A 17 -0.86 -13.73 -8.67
C GLU A 17 -0.02 -13.75 -9.97
N VAL A 18 -0.52 -14.35 -11.04
CA VAL A 18 0.21 -14.37 -12.32
C VAL A 18 0.01 -13.08 -13.13
N LEU A 19 -0.95 -12.24 -12.75
CA LEU A 19 -1.23 -10.99 -13.46
C LEU A 19 -0.10 -9.97 -13.26
N ALA A 20 0.28 -9.31 -14.35
CA ALA A 20 1.16 -8.14 -14.33
C ALA A 20 0.61 -7.05 -13.40
N ALA A 21 1.51 -6.26 -12.80
CA ALA A 21 1.16 -5.26 -11.80
C ALA A 21 0.04 -4.31 -12.27
N TRP A 22 0.10 -3.86 -13.53
CA TRP A 22 -0.90 -2.97 -14.11
C TRP A 22 -2.29 -3.62 -14.25
N LYS A 23 -2.37 -4.93 -14.51
CA LYS A 23 -3.63 -5.67 -14.58
C LYS A 23 -4.27 -5.79 -13.20
N ARG A 24 -3.46 -6.01 -12.16
CA ARG A 24 -3.96 -6.02 -10.77
C ARG A 24 -4.53 -4.66 -10.38
N LEU A 25 -3.86 -3.56 -10.75
CA LEU A 25 -4.37 -2.22 -10.51
C LEU A 25 -5.68 -1.95 -11.26
N SER A 26 -5.84 -2.47 -12.48
CA SER A 26 -7.07 -2.29 -13.26
C SER A 26 -8.32 -2.88 -12.57
N ILE A 27 -8.16 -3.89 -11.70
CA ILE A 27 -9.25 -4.47 -10.90
C ILE A 27 -9.81 -3.43 -9.93
N GLY A 28 -8.97 -2.57 -9.34
CA GLY A 28 -9.41 -1.48 -8.47
C GLY A 28 -10.02 -0.30 -9.21
N VAL A 29 -9.63 -0.08 -10.48
CA VAL A 29 -10.10 1.08 -11.27
C VAL A 29 -11.58 0.96 -11.62
N LEU A 30 -12.05 -0.23 -12.02
CA LEU A 30 -13.45 -0.45 -12.40
C LEU A 30 -14.46 -0.08 -11.29
N PRO A 31 -14.37 -0.61 -10.05
CA PRO A 31 -15.30 -0.26 -8.99
C PRO A 31 -15.17 1.21 -8.56
N ALA A 32 -13.97 1.80 -8.64
CA ALA A 32 -13.77 3.22 -8.34
C ALA A 32 -14.47 4.15 -9.34
N VAL A 33 -14.34 3.86 -10.64
CA VAL A 33 -15.04 4.60 -11.70
C VAL A 33 -16.55 4.42 -11.58
N LEU A 34 -17.02 3.20 -11.32
CA LEU A 34 -18.43 2.93 -11.12
C LEU A 34 -18.98 3.71 -9.92
N LEU A 35 -18.28 3.72 -8.79
CA LEU A 35 -18.66 4.52 -7.63
C LEU A 35 -18.72 6.01 -7.97
N TYR A 36 -17.71 6.54 -8.66
CA TYR A 36 -17.68 7.95 -9.03
C TYR A 36 -18.91 8.36 -9.85
N ILE A 37 -19.34 7.50 -10.77
CA ILE A 37 -20.52 7.73 -11.62
C ILE A 37 -21.83 7.60 -10.83
N LEU A 38 -21.93 6.62 -9.94
CA LEU A 38 -23.14 6.33 -9.15
C LEU A 38 -23.37 7.33 -7.99
N VAL A 39 -22.31 7.94 -7.46
CA VAL A 39 -22.43 8.92 -6.37
C VAL A 39 -23.12 10.19 -6.89
N PRO A 40 -24.11 10.74 -6.15
CA PRO A 40 -24.88 11.90 -6.60
C PRO A 40 -24.01 13.08 -7.03
N ALA A 41 -24.35 13.70 -8.17
CA ALA A 41 -23.65 14.87 -8.67
C ALA A 41 -23.75 16.11 -7.75
N ALA A 42 -24.68 16.09 -6.80
CA ALA A 42 -24.81 17.10 -5.75
C ALA A 42 -23.66 17.10 -4.73
N TRP A 43 -22.86 16.02 -4.66
CA TRP A 43 -21.69 15.98 -3.78
C TRP A 43 -20.55 16.82 -4.36
N PRO A 44 -19.77 17.52 -3.50
CA PRO A 44 -18.59 18.24 -3.95
C PRO A 44 -17.65 17.35 -4.77
N PRO A 45 -17.06 17.82 -5.88
CA PRO A 45 -16.20 17.00 -6.74
C PRO A 45 -15.05 16.33 -5.98
N LEU A 46 -14.44 17.06 -5.03
CA LEU A 46 -13.35 16.54 -4.19
C LEU A 46 -13.81 15.35 -3.32
N LEU A 47 -15.01 15.42 -2.73
CA LEU A 47 -15.56 14.32 -1.94
C LEU A 47 -15.83 13.07 -2.80
N ARG A 48 -16.37 13.26 -4.01
CA ARG A 48 -16.60 12.16 -4.97
C ARG A 48 -15.29 11.50 -5.39
N LEU A 49 -14.27 12.31 -5.65
CA LEU A 49 -12.96 11.83 -6.04
C LEU A 49 -12.29 11.05 -4.89
N THR A 50 -12.35 11.56 -3.66
CA THR A 50 -11.82 10.84 -2.50
C THR A 50 -12.56 9.53 -2.25
N ALA A 51 -13.89 9.52 -2.35
CA ALA A 51 -14.65 8.27 -2.21
C ALA A 51 -14.27 7.22 -3.28
N ALA A 52 -14.07 7.66 -4.53
CA ALA A 52 -13.60 6.76 -5.60
C ALA A 52 -12.19 6.25 -5.34
N TRP A 53 -11.30 7.12 -4.84
CA TRP A 53 -9.96 6.74 -4.39
C TRP A 53 -10.00 5.68 -3.29
N ASP A 54 -10.87 5.83 -2.28
CA ASP A 54 -10.99 4.85 -1.20
C ASP A 54 -11.39 3.48 -1.73
N VAL A 55 -12.34 3.41 -2.66
CA VAL A 55 -12.75 2.15 -3.29
C VAL A 55 -11.61 1.53 -4.11
N PHE A 56 -10.87 2.34 -4.87
CA PHE A 56 -9.69 1.88 -5.60
C PHE A 56 -8.65 1.29 -4.64
N ALA A 57 -8.32 2.03 -3.59
CA ALA A 57 -7.30 1.66 -2.62
C ALA A 57 -7.70 0.40 -1.83
N LEU A 58 -8.94 0.33 -1.34
CA LEU A 58 -9.47 -0.84 -0.63
C LEU A 58 -9.50 -2.08 -1.51
N THR A 59 -9.98 -1.97 -2.74
CA THR A 59 -9.99 -3.11 -3.67
C THR A 59 -8.56 -3.60 -3.94
N THR A 60 -7.63 -2.69 -4.18
CA THR A 60 -6.22 -3.01 -4.41
C THR A 60 -5.58 -3.65 -3.18
N LEU A 61 -5.89 -3.15 -1.98
CA LEU A 61 -5.44 -3.74 -0.71
C LEU A 61 -5.98 -5.14 -0.53
N LEU A 62 -7.28 -5.37 -0.72
CA LEU A 62 -7.89 -6.70 -0.57
C LEU A 62 -7.28 -7.72 -1.53
N VAL A 63 -7.12 -7.36 -2.81
CA VAL A 63 -6.46 -8.22 -3.79
C VAL A 63 -5.02 -8.48 -3.38
N THR A 64 -4.27 -7.46 -3.00
CA THR A 64 -2.85 -7.61 -2.68
C THR A 64 -2.62 -8.40 -1.40
N TRP A 65 -3.42 -8.17 -0.36
CA TRP A 65 -3.33 -8.90 0.90
C TRP A 65 -3.80 -10.35 0.77
N SER A 66 -4.76 -10.63 -0.12
CA SER A 66 -5.09 -12.02 -0.43
C SER A 66 -3.88 -12.78 -0.97
N ILE A 67 -3.07 -12.14 -1.82
CA ILE A 67 -1.82 -12.72 -2.37
C ILE A 67 -0.75 -12.85 -1.28
N ILE A 68 -0.55 -11.80 -0.47
CA ILE A 68 0.44 -11.81 0.63
C ILE A 68 0.18 -12.97 1.59
N LEU A 69 -1.09 -13.27 1.88
CA LEU A 69 -1.49 -14.31 2.83
C LEU A 69 -1.50 -15.73 2.23
N THR A 70 -1.44 -15.89 0.91
CA THR A 70 -1.50 -17.21 0.26
C THR A 70 -0.24 -17.65 -0.47
N ALA A 71 0.64 -16.71 -0.83
CA ALA A 71 1.83 -17.03 -1.62
C ALA A 71 2.90 -17.76 -0.79
N ASP A 72 3.40 -18.87 -1.32
CA ASP A 72 4.59 -19.55 -0.80
C ASP A 72 5.89 -18.90 -1.30
N VAL A 73 7.01 -19.16 -0.62
CA VAL A 73 8.32 -18.60 -0.96
C VAL A 73 8.75 -18.95 -2.40
N GLY A 74 8.50 -20.17 -2.85
CA GLY A 74 8.83 -20.59 -4.21
C GLY A 74 8.07 -19.79 -5.26
N HIS A 75 6.83 -19.45 -4.97
CA HIS A 75 6.03 -18.53 -5.77
C HIS A 75 6.58 -17.10 -5.76
N ILE A 76 6.94 -16.55 -4.58
CA ILE A 76 7.54 -15.21 -4.45
C ILE A 76 8.79 -15.10 -5.32
N ARG A 77 9.70 -16.09 -5.22
CA ARG A 77 10.95 -16.18 -6.00
C ARG A 77 10.69 -16.21 -7.51
N ARG A 78 9.67 -16.97 -7.95
CA ARG A 78 9.25 -17.05 -9.36
C ARG A 78 8.67 -15.73 -9.87
N ILE A 79 7.91 -15.00 -9.06
CA ILE A 79 7.40 -13.67 -9.44
C ILE A 79 8.51 -12.62 -9.42
N ALA A 80 9.46 -12.74 -8.49
CA ALA A 80 10.54 -11.78 -8.35
C ALA A 80 11.49 -11.80 -9.55
N THR A 81 11.74 -12.99 -10.12
CA THR A 81 12.59 -13.19 -11.31
C THR A 81 11.85 -12.97 -12.64
N ARG A 82 10.54 -12.70 -12.61
CA ARG A 82 9.78 -12.35 -13.81
C ARG A 82 9.91 -10.86 -14.09
N GLU A 83 10.49 -10.55 -15.26
CA GLU A 83 10.43 -9.22 -15.84
C GLU A 83 8.97 -8.77 -15.98
N ASP A 84 8.62 -7.71 -15.28
CA ASP A 84 7.37 -6.98 -15.44
C ASP A 84 7.72 -5.50 -15.64
N PRO A 85 7.84 -5.04 -16.90
CA PRO A 85 8.19 -3.65 -17.21
C PRO A 85 7.24 -2.63 -16.57
N GLY A 86 5.99 -3.05 -16.33
CA GLY A 86 4.97 -2.22 -15.69
C GLY A 86 5.13 -2.11 -14.16
N ARG A 87 5.96 -2.93 -13.51
CA ARG A 87 6.04 -3.02 -12.05
C ARG A 87 6.60 -1.75 -11.40
N VAL A 88 7.72 -1.23 -11.92
CA VAL A 88 8.35 -0.01 -11.40
C VAL A 88 7.47 1.21 -11.67
N LEU A 89 6.87 1.27 -12.87
CA LEU A 89 5.93 2.32 -13.24
C LEU A 89 4.68 2.29 -12.37
N SER A 90 4.09 1.12 -12.14
CA SER A 90 2.92 0.93 -11.28
C SER A 90 3.24 1.31 -9.83
N PHE A 91 4.40 0.90 -9.32
CA PHE A 91 4.88 1.27 -7.99
C PHE A 91 5.01 2.80 -7.86
N GLY A 92 5.72 3.44 -8.78
CA GLY A 92 5.89 4.91 -8.77
C GLY A 92 4.57 5.66 -8.93
N PHE A 93 3.70 5.20 -9.81
CA PHE A 93 2.38 5.79 -10.04
C PHE A 93 1.51 5.72 -8.79
N VAL A 94 1.36 4.55 -8.18
CA VAL A 94 0.51 4.41 -6.99
C VAL A 94 1.11 5.18 -5.81
N LEU A 95 2.44 5.18 -5.67
CA LEU A 95 3.11 5.98 -4.64
C LEU A 95 2.82 7.48 -4.79
N ALA A 96 2.95 8.00 -6.02
CA ALA A 96 2.62 9.39 -6.33
C ALA A 96 1.13 9.69 -6.13
N ALA A 97 0.25 8.78 -6.55
CA ALA A 97 -1.19 8.90 -6.38
C ALA A 97 -1.58 8.91 -4.89
N SER A 98 -0.98 8.05 -4.06
CA SER A 98 -1.17 8.03 -2.60
C SER A 98 -0.66 9.29 -1.92
N SER A 99 0.47 9.85 -2.36
CA SER A 99 0.95 11.14 -1.85
C SER A 99 0.06 12.31 -2.28
N ALA A 100 -0.42 12.31 -3.51
CA ALA A 100 -1.35 13.33 -4.02
C ALA A 100 -2.73 13.23 -3.33
N SER A 101 -3.23 12.01 -3.09
CA SER A 101 -4.48 11.79 -2.38
C SER A 101 -4.41 12.32 -0.96
N LEU A 102 -3.28 12.17 -0.27
CA LEU A 102 -3.07 12.73 1.07
C LEU A 102 -3.26 14.26 1.07
N LEU A 103 -2.68 14.97 0.10
CA LEU A 103 -2.87 16.42 -0.04
C LEU A 103 -4.34 16.76 -0.32
N ALA A 104 -4.98 16.05 -1.25
CA ALA A 104 -6.40 16.23 -1.57
C ALA A 104 -7.29 16.01 -0.34
N ILE A 105 -7.00 15.00 0.46
CA ILE A 105 -7.74 14.69 1.69
C ILE A 105 -7.50 15.75 2.77
N VAL A 106 -6.26 16.24 2.93
CA VAL A 106 -5.98 17.36 3.83
C VAL A 106 -6.81 18.59 3.43
N THR A 107 -6.89 18.89 2.13
CA THR A 107 -7.73 20.02 1.65
C THR A 107 -9.22 19.77 1.86
N LEU A 108 -9.70 18.54 1.64
CA LEU A 108 -11.10 18.16 1.88
C LEU A 108 -11.44 18.35 3.36
N LEU A 109 -10.61 17.85 4.26
CA LEU A 109 -10.79 17.96 5.70
C LEU A 109 -10.63 19.39 6.20
N ALA A 110 -9.80 20.22 5.56
CA ALA A 110 -9.70 21.64 5.87
C ALA A 110 -10.96 22.42 5.45
N SER A 111 -11.55 22.09 4.29
CA SER A 111 -12.74 22.77 3.78
C SER A 111 -13.99 22.58 4.65
N THR A 112 -14.03 21.52 5.45
CA THR A 112 -15.14 21.22 6.37
C THR A 112 -15.04 21.93 7.71
N ARG A 113 -14.03 22.80 7.89
CA ARG A 113 -13.68 23.46 9.18
C ARG A 113 -14.00 24.96 9.23
N LEU A 114 -14.89 25.45 8.37
CA LEU A 114 -15.27 26.87 8.36
C LEU A 114 -16.16 27.24 9.58
N PRO A 115 -15.92 28.38 10.25
CA PRO A 115 -16.69 28.80 11.43
C PRO A 115 -18.20 28.81 11.16
N GLY A 116 -18.99 28.28 12.10
CA GLY A 116 -20.45 28.27 12.04
C GLY A 116 -21.08 27.08 11.29
N HIS A 117 -20.28 26.15 10.74
CA HIS A 117 -20.79 24.94 10.10
C HIS A 117 -20.73 23.73 11.05
N VAL A 118 -21.82 22.96 11.11
CA VAL A 118 -21.83 21.65 11.79
C VAL A 118 -20.83 20.72 11.10
N VAL A 119 -19.99 20.02 11.86
CA VAL A 119 -19.05 19.02 11.32
C VAL A 119 -19.81 18.04 10.43
N GLN A 120 -19.49 18.02 9.14
CA GLN A 120 -20.11 17.10 8.21
C GLN A 120 -19.47 15.72 8.36
N LEU A 121 -20.21 14.78 8.95
CA LEU A 121 -19.74 13.41 9.20
C LEU A 121 -19.24 12.70 7.93
N ARG A 122 -19.87 12.96 6.78
CA ARG A 122 -19.56 12.29 5.50
C ARG A 122 -18.14 12.60 4.99
N PRO A 123 -17.76 13.88 4.73
CA PRO A 123 -16.37 14.23 4.39
C PRO A 123 -15.33 13.76 5.41
N ALA A 124 -15.67 13.77 6.71
CA ALA A 124 -14.77 13.32 7.75
C ALA A 124 -14.46 11.81 7.62
N VAL A 125 -15.50 10.98 7.50
CA VAL A 125 -15.36 9.52 7.35
C VAL A 125 -14.59 9.17 6.07
N VAL A 126 -14.97 9.76 4.93
CA VAL A 126 -14.30 9.54 3.64
C VAL A 126 -12.85 10.01 3.69
N GLY A 127 -12.59 11.20 4.26
CA GLY A 127 -11.22 11.69 4.41
C GLY A 127 -10.36 10.77 5.27
N ILE A 128 -10.81 10.41 6.48
CA ILE A 128 -10.06 9.53 7.38
C ILE A 128 -9.82 8.17 6.74
N GLY A 129 -10.86 7.59 6.10
CA GLY A 129 -10.74 6.34 5.34
C GLY A 129 -9.67 6.42 4.27
N GLY A 130 -9.64 7.50 3.49
CA GLY A 130 -8.64 7.71 2.45
C GLY A 130 -7.22 7.88 2.97
N VAL A 131 -7.02 8.54 4.12
CA VAL A 131 -5.68 8.64 4.73
C VAL A 131 -5.19 7.27 5.14
N LEU A 132 -6.02 6.49 5.83
CA LEU A 132 -5.68 5.13 6.26
C LEU A 132 -5.42 4.21 5.06
N ALA A 133 -6.27 4.27 4.04
CA ALA A 133 -6.12 3.46 2.84
C ALA A 133 -4.84 3.82 2.06
N ALA A 134 -4.52 5.11 1.94
CA ALA A 134 -3.28 5.56 1.30
C ALA A 134 -2.04 5.10 2.09
N TRP A 135 -2.05 5.24 3.41
CA TRP A 135 -0.97 4.77 4.28
C TRP A 135 -0.75 3.26 4.11
N LEU A 136 -1.82 2.45 4.25
CA LEU A 136 -1.77 0.99 4.08
C LEU A 136 -1.23 0.60 2.70
N LEU A 137 -1.68 1.27 1.64
CA LEU A 137 -1.30 0.96 0.27
C LEU A 137 0.19 1.23 0.04
N VAL A 138 0.72 2.35 0.56
CA VAL A 138 2.15 2.66 0.47
C VAL A 138 2.99 1.56 1.14
N HIS A 139 2.69 1.18 2.38
CA HIS A 139 3.45 0.13 3.07
C HIS A 139 3.30 -1.23 2.42
N THR A 140 2.11 -1.57 1.92
CA THR A 140 1.89 -2.81 1.17
C THR A 140 2.71 -2.85 -0.13
N LEU A 141 2.84 -1.72 -0.84
CA LEU A 141 3.67 -1.67 -2.05
C LEU A 141 5.16 -1.79 -1.75
N PHE A 142 5.63 -1.18 -0.65
CA PHE A 142 7.00 -1.36 -0.19
C PHE A 142 7.27 -2.82 0.20
N THR A 143 6.32 -3.51 0.85
CA THR A 143 6.41 -4.96 1.12
C THR A 143 6.70 -5.76 -0.14
N LEU A 144 5.90 -5.59 -1.19
CA LEU A 144 6.10 -6.28 -2.46
C LEU A 144 7.42 -5.91 -3.13
N ARG A 145 7.83 -4.63 -3.01
CA ARG A 145 9.08 -4.14 -3.60
C ARG A 145 10.30 -4.70 -2.88
N TYR A 146 10.27 -4.82 -1.55
CA TYR A 146 11.34 -5.46 -0.77
C TYR A 146 11.46 -6.93 -1.12
N ALA A 147 10.34 -7.68 -1.15
CA ALA A 147 10.33 -9.07 -1.55
C ALA A 147 10.94 -9.29 -2.94
N HIS A 148 10.53 -8.45 -3.91
CA HIS A 148 11.06 -8.52 -5.27
C HIS A 148 12.57 -8.24 -5.30
N LEU A 149 13.06 -7.19 -4.64
CA LEU A 149 14.50 -6.87 -4.65
C LEU A 149 15.36 -7.85 -3.85
N PHE A 150 14.76 -8.55 -2.87
CA PHE A 150 15.41 -9.59 -2.10
C PHE A 150 15.62 -10.85 -2.94
N TYR A 151 14.59 -11.31 -3.66
CA TYR A 151 14.65 -12.51 -4.50
C TYR A 151 15.09 -12.25 -5.95
N ASP A 152 15.38 -10.99 -6.30
CA ASP A 152 15.89 -10.59 -7.61
C ASP A 152 17.34 -11.09 -7.80
N THR A 153 17.48 -12.08 -8.67
CA THR A 153 18.76 -12.69 -9.04
C THR A 153 19.24 -12.26 -10.43
N ASP A 154 18.57 -11.28 -11.05
CA ASP A 154 18.97 -10.78 -12.36
C ASP A 154 20.39 -10.22 -12.32
N ASN A 155 21.10 -10.34 -13.44
CA ASN A 155 22.49 -9.93 -13.61
C ASN A 155 23.48 -10.61 -12.63
N GLY A 156 23.17 -11.83 -12.18
CA GLY A 156 24.05 -12.62 -11.31
C GLY A 156 24.08 -12.16 -9.86
N ARG A 157 23.08 -11.39 -9.42
CA ARG A 157 22.92 -11.02 -8.02
C ARG A 157 22.50 -12.24 -7.20
N LYS A 158 23.02 -12.33 -5.98
CA LYS A 158 22.53 -13.30 -4.99
C LYS A 158 21.29 -12.73 -4.31
N GLU A 159 20.39 -13.63 -3.92
CA GLU A 159 19.25 -13.29 -3.07
C GLU A 159 19.74 -12.65 -1.77
N GLY A 160 19.00 -11.67 -1.26
CA GLY A 160 19.26 -11.05 0.03
C GLY A 160 19.30 -9.52 0.01
N GLY A 161 20.06 -8.98 0.96
CA GLY A 161 20.20 -7.54 1.20
C GLY A 161 19.28 -6.98 2.29
N LEU A 162 18.39 -7.82 2.82
CA LEU A 162 17.80 -7.71 4.16
C LEU A 162 18.26 -8.91 4.99
N GLU A 163 18.50 -8.69 6.28
CA GLU A 163 18.98 -9.70 7.24
C GLU A 163 17.91 -9.90 8.30
N PHE A 164 17.10 -10.94 8.14
CA PHE A 164 16.02 -11.25 9.07
C PHE A 164 16.57 -11.98 10.32
N PRO A 165 15.97 -11.75 11.49
CA PRO A 165 16.34 -12.44 12.73
C PRO A 165 16.28 -13.97 12.59
N GLY A 166 17.08 -14.67 13.39
CA GLY A 166 17.11 -16.14 13.37
C GLY A 166 17.82 -16.74 12.15
N ASP A 167 18.54 -15.92 11.37
CA ASP A 167 19.21 -16.31 10.13
C ASP A 167 18.23 -16.81 9.05
N GLU A 168 17.00 -16.30 9.05
CA GLU A 168 15.97 -16.64 8.06
C GLU A 168 16.45 -16.36 6.63
N LYS A 169 16.47 -17.40 5.80
CA LYS A 169 16.98 -17.38 4.41
C LYS A 169 15.87 -17.34 3.38
N GLU A 170 14.67 -17.72 3.76
CA GLU A 170 13.50 -17.83 2.90
C GLU A 170 12.33 -17.00 3.45
N PRO A 171 12.52 -15.68 3.69
CA PRO A 171 11.46 -14.83 4.22
C PRO A 171 10.25 -14.79 3.28
N ASP A 172 9.06 -14.87 3.87
CA ASP A 172 7.80 -14.78 3.13
C ASP A 172 7.30 -13.32 3.04
N TYR A 173 6.13 -13.10 2.42
CA TYR A 173 5.59 -11.74 2.32
C TYR A 173 5.26 -11.10 3.67
N LEU A 174 4.95 -11.88 4.71
CA LEU A 174 4.67 -11.36 6.04
C LEU A 174 5.94 -10.88 6.73
N ASP A 175 7.09 -11.51 6.48
CA ASP A 175 8.39 -11.00 6.95
C ASP A 175 8.70 -9.64 6.30
N PHE A 176 8.49 -9.50 4.98
CA PHE A 176 8.63 -8.20 4.31
C PHE A 176 7.57 -7.19 4.73
N ALA A 177 6.37 -7.64 5.10
CA ALA A 177 5.32 -6.78 5.64
C ALA A 177 5.72 -6.27 7.01
N TYR A 178 6.22 -7.13 7.89
CA TYR A 178 6.77 -6.77 9.18
C TYR A 178 7.84 -5.68 9.03
N TYR A 179 8.82 -5.87 8.14
CA TYR A 179 9.84 -4.86 7.87
C TYR A 179 9.25 -3.53 7.37
N SER A 180 8.38 -3.59 6.35
CA SER A 180 7.79 -2.41 5.70
C SER A 180 6.88 -1.59 6.63
N PHE A 181 6.04 -2.27 7.41
CA PHE A 181 5.11 -1.62 8.33
C PHE A 181 5.83 -1.10 9.58
N THR A 182 6.91 -1.74 10.02
CA THR A 182 7.74 -1.24 11.12
C THR A 182 8.36 0.12 10.76
N ILE A 183 8.87 0.28 9.53
CA ILE A 183 9.30 1.59 9.01
C ILE A 183 8.13 2.58 8.99
N GLY A 184 6.96 2.13 8.53
CA GLY A 184 5.76 2.97 8.41
C GLY A 184 5.24 3.52 9.72
N MET A 185 5.23 2.69 10.76
CA MET A 185 4.82 3.06 12.10
C MET A 185 5.86 3.96 12.81
N ALA A 186 7.02 4.20 12.19
CA ALA A 186 8.18 4.85 12.80
C ALA A 186 8.65 4.15 14.10
N ALA A 187 8.38 2.85 14.23
CA ALA A 187 8.94 2.03 15.28
C ALA A 187 10.35 1.61 14.86
N GLN A 188 11.38 2.23 15.39
CA GLN A 188 12.78 1.92 15.04
C GLN A 188 13.29 0.60 15.66
N THR A 189 12.41 -0.31 16.07
CA THR A 189 12.77 -1.61 16.66
C THR A 189 12.82 -2.73 15.62
N ALA A 190 12.94 -2.42 14.33
CA ALA A 190 13.14 -3.45 13.31
C ALA A 190 14.47 -4.17 13.59
N ASP A 191 14.38 -5.42 14.02
CA ASP A 191 15.46 -6.39 14.16
C ASP A 191 15.98 -6.91 12.81
N VAL A 192 15.47 -6.35 11.70
CA VAL A 192 15.89 -6.66 10.32
C VAL A 192 17.00 -5.70 9.87
N GLY A 193 18.18 -6.24 9.61
CA GLY A 193 19.34 -5.50 9.07
C GLY A 193 19.23 -5.22 7.57
N VAL A 194 19.90 -4.17 7.07
CA VAL A 194 19.92 -3.82 5.63
C VAL A 194 21.35 -3.85 5.06
N SER A 195 21.76 -5.02 4.56
CA SER A 195 23.09 -5.23 3.99
C SER A 195 23.23 -4.78 2.53
N GLY A 196 22.13 -4.76 1.76
CA GLY A 196 22.14 -4.38 0.35
C GLY A 196 22.15 -2.87 0.10
N ARG A 197 23.04 -2.37 -0.77
CA ARG A 197 23.12 -0.92 -1.12
C ARG A 197 21.83 -0.40 -1.76
N THR A 198 21.22 -1.16 -2.66
CA THR A 198 19.96 -0.80 -3.33
C THR A 198 18.82 -0.73 -2.32
N LEU A 199 18.74 -1.72 -1.42
CA LEU A 199 17.73 -1.78 -0.37
C LEU A 199 17.89 -0.64 0.63
N ARG A 200 19.12 -0.29 1.05
CA ARG A 200 19.34 0.90 1.91
C ARG A 200 18.78 2.20 1.32
N ARG A 201 18.95 2.41 0.01
CA ARG A 201 18.39 3.60 -0.67
C ARG A 201 16.87 3.58 -0.73
N LEU A 202 16.30 2.39 -0.94
CA LEU A 202 14.85 2.20 -0.91
C LEU A 202 14.29 2.43 0.50
N THR A 203 14.93 1.90 1.53
CA THR A 203 14.60 2.12 2.95
C THR A 203 14.63 3.60 3.31
N LEU A 204 15.63 4.35 2.82
CA LEU A 204 15.69 5.81 3.05
C LEU A 204 14.47 6.52 2.43
N LEU A 205 14.15 6.21 1.17
CA LEU A 205 12.97 6.77 0.51
C LEU A 205 11.69 6.42 1.29
N HIS A 206 11.56 5.16 1.71
CA HIS A 206 10.42 4.68 2.46
C HIS A 206 10.27 5.40 3.80
N ALA A 207 11.37 5.58 4.54
CA ALA A 207 11.39 6.29 5.81
C ALA A 207 10.99 7.76 5.66
N LEU A 208 11.52 8.46 4.64
CA LEU A 208 11.15 9.85 4.36
C LEU A 208 9.66 10.01 4.04
N LEU A 209 9.10 9.09 3.23
CA LEU A 209 7.68 9.09 2.91
C LEU A 209 6.83 8.77 4.15
N SER A 210 7.22 7.78 4.94
CA SER A 210 6.55 7.40 6.19
C SER A 210 6.50 8.56 7.17
N PHE A 211 7.62 9.27 7.32
CA PHE A 211 7.69 10.48 8.16
C PHE A 211 6.71 11.57 7.69
N GLY A 212 6.64 11.82 6.38
CA GLY A 212 5.68 12.77 5.80
C GLY A 212 4.22 12.39 6.05
N PHE A 213 3.86 11.11 5.84
CA PHE A 213 2.53 10.59 6.14
C PHE A 213 2.18 10.74 7.62
N ASN A 214 3.07 10.31 8.53
CA ASN A 214 2.83 10.40 9.97
C ASN A 214 2.68 11.85 10.43
N THR A 215 3.49 12.75 9.89
CA THR A 215 3.40 14.19 10.18
C THR A 215 2.05 14.76 9.72
N ALA A 216 1.59 14.41 8.52
CA ALA A 216 0.29 14.85 8.02
C ALA A 216 -0.87 14.30 8.86
N ILE A 217 -0.82 13.02 9.25
CA ILE A 217 -1.82 12.38 10.11
C ILE A 217 -1.89 13.09 11.47
N VAL A 218 -0.75 13.33 12.12
CA VAL A 218 -0.69 14.04 13.40
C VAL A 218 -1.21 15.47 13.25
N ALA A 219 -0.78 16.20 12.23
CA ALA A 219 -1.24 17.57 11.98
C ALA A 219 -2.76 17.64 11.79
N LEU A 220 -3.33 16.70 11.00
CA LEU A 220 -4.78 16.59 10.82
C LEU A 220 -5.51 16.28 12.13
N THR A 221 -4.95 15.38 12.93
CA THR A 221 -5.54 14.95 14.22
C THR A 221 -5.54 16.08 15.24
N VAL A 222 -4.39 16.72 15.46
CA VAL A 222 -4.25 17.85 16.40
C VAL A 222 -5.15 19.01 15.98
N SER A 223 -5.15 19.36 14.69
CA SER A 223 -6.02 20.42 14.17
C SER A 223 -7.52 20.08 14.32
N SER A 224 -7.88 18.80 14.40
CA SER A 224 -9.27 18.38 14.62
C SER A 224 -9.65 18.44 16.10
N LEU A 225 -8.74 18.08 17.01
CA LEU A 225 -8.97 18.09 18.45
C LEU A 225 -8.99 19.51 19.04
N ALA A 226 -8.14 20.41 18.56
CA ALA A 226 -8.06 21.79 19.04
C ALA A 226 -9.35 22.61 18.84
N MET A 227 -10.32 22.10 18.08
CA MET A 227 -11.62 22.72 17.83
C MET A 227 -12.74 22.15 18.71
N LEU A 228 -12.48 21.04 19.42
CA LEU A 228 -13.43 20.44 20.38
C LEU A 228 -13.22 20.96 21.80
N LEU A 229 -12.10 21.64 22.05
CA LEU A 229 -11.70 22.28 23.32
C LEU A 229 -11.87 23.79 23.20
#